data_AF-A0A0C2DCR1-F1
#
_entry.id   AF-A0A0C2DCR1-F1
#
_cell.length_a   1.000
_cell.length_b   1.000
_cell.length_c   1.000
_cell.angle_alpha   90.00
_cell.angle_beta   90.00
_cell.angle_gamma   90.00
#
_symmetry.space_group_name_H-M   'P 1'
#
loop_
_entity.id
_entity.type
_entity.pdbx_description
1 polymer ?
#
loop_
_entity_poly.entity_id
_entity_poly.type
_entity_poly.pdbx_seq_one_letter_code
_entity_poly.pdbx_strand_id
1 'polypeptide(L)'
;MNVLHYACELFEGMKAYRGEDGRIRLFRPELNMARMRRSAARSALPDFDGKELLECIKELVRLDQAWVPDQKGASLYIRPTIIATEPMLGVHVSKTAKLFVITGPAGAYFNTFAPVSLLADPQYIRAAKGGVGAFKMGCNYAPTLMLGEVAKQKGCHQVLWLAGPEQYVTEVGAMNVFMYWKNERGEDELITASLDSGIILPGVTRQSILELSREIGGFKVTERDFTMKELTKAVKENRVYEMFGAGTAVVVTPIDRILYNNGGREEELKIPLMDSEKSLMQRVFKAITDIQFGRASRPQWTVEI
;
A
#
# COMPACT_ATOMS: atom_id res chain seq x y z
N MET A 1 13.09 25.84 3.02
CA MET A 1 13.03 25.53 4.46
C MET A 1 11.70 24.90 4.87
N ASN A 2 10.53 25.33 4.36
CA ASN A 2 9.21 24.80 4.79
C ASN A 2 9.10 23.27 4.86
N VAL A 3 9.71 22.51 3.95
CA VAL A 3 9.76 21.05 4.05
C VAL A 3 10.32 20.54 5.38
N LEU A 4 11.42 21.15 5.86
CA LEU A 4 12.11 20.76 7.09
C LEU A 4 11.37 21.17 8.36
N HIS A 5 10.55 22.24 8.31
CA HIS A 5 9.86 22.78 9.47
C HIS A 5 8.39 22.36 9.56
N TYR A 6 7.72 22.20 8.42
CA TYR A 6 6.26 22.03 8.34
C TYR A 6 5.84 20.80 7.52
N ALA A 7 6.78 19.94 7.13
CA ALA A 7 6.52 18.73 6.34
C ALA A 7 5.68 19.00 5.08
N CYS A 8 5.92 20.16 4.43
CA CYS A 8 5.30 20.50 3.15
C CYS A 8 6.00 19.72 2.03
N GLU A 9 5.71 18.43 1.99
CA GLU A 9 6.28 17.43 1.10
C GLU A 9 5.32 16.27 0.86
N LEU A 10 5.47 15.65 -0.31
CA LEU A 10 4.80 14.42 -0.68
C LEU A 10 5.66 13.61 -1.63
N PHE A 11 5.33 12.34 -1.75
CA PHE A 11 6.07 11.42 -2.60
C PHE A 11 5.15 10.39 -3.25
N GLU A 12 5.68 9.73 -4.27
CA GLU A 12 5.07 8.57 -4.90
C GLU A 12 5.95 7.32 -4.83
N GLY A 13 5.34 6.19 -5.16
CA GLY A 13 6.00 4.90 -5.15
C GLY A 13 5.48 3.99 -6.24
N MET A 14 6.31 3.76 -7.25
CA MET A 14 6.04 2.83 -8.34
C MET A 14 7.30 2.04 -8.68
N LYS A 15 7.19 1.09 -9.61
CA LYS A 15 8.29 0.21 -10.00
C LYS A 15 8.33 0.04 -11.51
N ALA A 16 9.55 -0.08 -12.03
CA ALA A 16 9.81 -0.63 -13.35
C ALA A 16 10.27 -2.08 -13.23
N TYR A 17 9.77 -2.93 -14.11
CA TYR A 17 10.02 -4.36 -14.13
C TYR A 17 10.64 -4.74 -15.47
N ARG A 18 11.74 -5.49 -15.45
CA ARG A 18 12.29 -6.13 -16.65
C ARG A 18 11.55 -7.45 -16.84
N GLY A 19 10.81 -7.56 -17.93
CA GLY A 19 10.11 -8.78 -18.29
C GLY A 19 11.06 -9.87 -18.77
N GLU A 20 10.53 -11.09 -18.84
CA GLU A 20 11.25 -12.26 -19.39
C GLU A 20 11.54 -12.08 -20.90
N ASP A 21 10.80 -11.19 -21.57
CA ASP A 21 11.02 -10.74 -22.94
C ASP A 21 12.06 -9.61 -23.07
N GLY A 22 12.74 -9.27 -21.97
CA GLY A 22 13.77 -8.23 -21.91
C GLY A 22 13.23 -6.79 -21.87
N ARG A 23 11.94 -6.58 -22.12
CA ARG A 23 11.31 -5.26 -22.15
C ARG A 23 11.05 -4.73 -20.74
N ILE A 24 11.16 -3.41 -20.57
CA ILE A 24 10.92 -2.76 -19.28
C ILE A 24 9.52 -2.16 -19.26
N ARG A 25 8.78 -2.38 -18.18
CA ARG A 25 7.40 -1.90 -18.01
C ARG A 25 7.19 -1.21 -16.68
N LEU A 26 6.42 -0.12 -16.69
CA LEU A 26 5.81 0.46 -15.50
C LEU A 26 4.45 -0.17 -15.24
N PHE A 27 4.07 -0.30 -13.97
CA PHE A 27 2.77 -0.86 -13.58
C PHE A 27 1.80 0.23 -13.12
N ARG A 28 0.74 0.46 -13.91
CA ARG A 28 -0.34 1.46 -13.71
C ARG A 28 0.15 2.86 -13.28
N PRO A 29 1.20 3.42 -13.92
CA PRO A 29 1.85 4.66 -13.45
C PRO A 29 0.92 5.87 -13.46
N GLU A 30 -0.12 5.89 -14.30
CA GLU A 30 -1.11 6.97 -14.37
C GLU A 30 -1.88 7.12 -13.05
N LEU A 31 -2.13 6.02 -12.34
CA LEU A 31 -2.76 6.06 -11.02
C LEU A 31 -1.85 6.70 -9.97
N ASN A 32 -0.53 6.49 -10.08
CA ASN A 32 0.44 7.18 -9.23
C ASN A 32 0.47 8.68 -9.56
N MET A 33 0.45 9.08 -10.84
CA MET A 33 0.39 10.49 -11.24
C MET A 33 -0.87 11.19 -10.72
N ALA A 34 -2.03 10.54 -10.86
CA ALA A 34 -3.30 11.06 -10.33
C ALA A 34 -3.24 11.24 -8.80
N ARG A 35 -2.67 10.28 -8.07
CA ARG A 35 -2.53 10.38 -6.60
C ARG A 35 -1.50 11.43 -6.18
N MET A 36 -0.41 11.60 -6.93
CA MET A 36 0.59 12.64 -6.68
C MET A 36 -0.02 14.03 -6.82
N ARG A 37 -0.78 14.28 -7.91
CA ARG A 37 -1.47 15.56 -8.13
C ARG A 37 -2.50 15.86 -7.04
N ARG A 38 -3.31 14.88 -6.63
CA ARG A 38 -4.23 15.03 -5.48
C ARG A 38 -3.51 15.39 -4.19
N SER A 39 -2.36 14.78 -3.95
CA SER A 39 -1.53 15.09 -2.77
C SER A 39 -0.96 16.51 -2.87
N ALA A 40 -0.50 16.94 -4.06
CA ALA A 40 0.06 18.27 -4.30
C ALA A 40 -0.99 19.37 -4.05
N ALA A 41 -2.21 19.17 -4.55
CA ALA A 41 -3.33 20.06 -4.27
C ALA A 41 -3.62 20.16 -2.76
N ARG A 42 -3.63 19.03 -2.05
CA ARG A 42 -3.89 19.01 -0.59
C ARG A 42 -2.78 19.70 0.21
N SER A 43 -1.53 19.64 -0.25
CA SER A 43 -0.38 20.27 0.40
C SER A 43 -0.10 21.71 -0.07
N ALA A 44 -0.99 22.29 -0.90
CA ALA A 44 -0.80 23.60 -1.53
C ALA A 44 0.54 23.73 -2.29
N LEU A 45 1.00 22.62 -2.89
CA LEU A 45 2.16 22.61 -3.79
C LEU A 45 1.69 22.81 -5.24
N PRO A 46 2.55 23.32 -6.14
CA PRO A 46 2.20 23.53 -7.53
C PRO A 46 1.67 22.25 -8.20
N ASP A 47 0.61 22.40 -8.99
CA ASP A 47 0.15 21.34 -9.88
C ASP A 47 1.11 21.18 -11.07
N PHE A 48 1.01 20.06 -11.77
CA PHE A 48 1.81 19.72 -12.93
C PHE A 48 1.03 18.80 -13.87
N ASP A 49 1.43 18.71 -15.14
CA ASP A 49 0.86 17.71 -16.04
C ASP A 49 1.41 16.32 -15.69
N GLY A 50 0.50 15.42 -15.28
CA GLY A 50 0.86 14.05 -14.93
C GLY A 50 1.37 13.23 -16.11
N LYS A 51 0.99 13.56 -17.36
CA LYS A 51 1.50 12.89 -18.56
C LYS A 51 2.94 13.32 -18.84
N GLU A 52 3.22 14.62 -18.75
CA GLU A 52 4.58 15.14 -18.96
C GLU A 52 5.56 14.62 -17.90
N LEU A 53 5.14 14.56 -16.63
CA LEU A 53 5.97 13.96 -15.59
C LEU A 53 6.22 12.47 -15.86
N LEU A 54 5.22 11.74 -16.36
CA LEU A 54 5.37 10.34 -16.72
C LEU A 54 6.36 10.17 -17.88
N GLU A 55 6.34 11.02 -18.90
CA GLU A 55 7.34 11.00 -19.97
C GLU A 55 8.76 11.27 -19.45
N CYS A 56 8.93 12.25 -18.55
CA CYS A 56 10.22 12.49 -17.87
C CYS A 56 10.70 11.26 -17.08
N ILE A 57 9.80 10.58 -16.37
CA ILE A 57 10.12 9.34 -15.65
C ILE A 57 10.53 8.23 -16.62
N LYS A 58 9.84 8.10 -17.77
CA LYS A 58 10.19 7.11 -18.79
C LYS A 58 11.60 7.36 -19.34
N GLU A 59 11.93 8.61 -19.68
CA GLU A 59 13.29 8.96 -20.12
C GLU A 59 14.35 8.66 -19.06
N LEU A 60 14.08 8.97 -17.78
CA LEU A 60 14.99 8.62 -16.68
C LEU A 60 15.21 7.10 -16.59
N VAL A 61 14.15 6.30 -16.70
CA VAL A 61 14.27 4.83 -16.66
C VAL A 61 14.95 4.28 -17.92
N ARG A 62 14.78 4.91 -19.10
CA ARG A 62 15.52 4.54 -20.33
C ARG A 62 17.02 4.77 -20.16
N LEU A 63 17.40 5.90 -19.59
CA LEU A 63 18.79 6.25 -19.29
C LEU A 63 19.38 5.28 -18.27
N ASP A 64 18.64 4.99 -17.20
CA ASP A 64 19.05 4.09 -16.11
C ASP A 64 18.68 2.62 -16.35
N GLN A 65 18.36 2.22 -17.60
CA GLN A 65 17.78 0.90 -17.85
C GLN A 65 18.65 -0.25 -17.34
N ALA A 66 19.98 -0.10 -17.32
CA ALA A 66 20.91 -1.09 -16.79
C ALA A 66 20.73 -1.35 -15.28
N TRP A 67 20.16 -0.40 -14.54
CA TRP A 67 19.83 -0.56 -13.11
C TRP A 67 18.53 -1.32 -12.88
N VAL A 68 17.70 -1.54 -13.91
CA VAL A 68 16.51 -2.39 -13.79
C VAL A 68 16.96 -3.85 -13.73
N PRO A 69 16.85 -4.50 -12.54
CA PRO A 69 17.40 -5.84 -12.35
C PRO A 69 16.73 -6.86 -13.26
N ASP A 70 17.50 -7.84 -13.70
CA ASP A 70 17.06 -9.05 -14.41
C ASP A 70 16.70 -10.20 -13.45
N GLN A 71 17.09 -10.10 -12.18
CA GLN A 71 16.76 -11.10 -11.16
C GLN A 71 15.24 -11.26 -10.99
N LYS A 72 14.78 -12.51 -10.98
CA LYS A 72 13.37 -12.86 -10.76
C LYS A 72 12.83 -12.20 -9.48
N GLY A 73 11.74 -11.45 -9.63
CA GLY A 73 11.05 -10.77 -8.52
C GLY A 73 11.69 -9.45 -8.07
N ALA A 74 12.86 -9.09 -8.60
CA ALA A 74 13.46 -7.78 -8.39
C ALA A 74 12.88 -6.74 -9.35
N SER A 75 13.09 -5.46 -9.05
CA SER A 75 12.54 -4.32 -9.80
C SER A 75 13.38 -3.07 -9.58
N LEU A 76 13.19 -2.04 -10.41
CA LEU A 76 13.69 -0.71 -10.11
C LEU A 76 12.59 0.09 -9.41
N TYR A 77 12.82 0.52 -8.18
CA TYR A 77 11.89 1.39 -7.47
C TYR A 77 12.07 2.83 -7.94
N ILE A 78 10.94 3.52 -8.17
CA ILE A 78 10.90 4.91 -8.65
C ILE A 78 10.18 5.75 -7.58
N ARG A 79 10.83 6.83 -7.14
CA ARG A 79 10.39 7.71 -6.05
C ARG A 79 10.28 9.16 -6.54
N PRO A 80 9.18 9.54 -7.21
CA PRO A 80 8.86 10.94 -7.44
C PRO A 80 8.59 11.64 -6.11
N THR A 81 9.08 12.86 -5.97
CA THR A 81 8.98 13.64 -4.74
C THR A 81 8.79 15.11 -5.09
N ILE A 82 7.92 15.81 -4.38
CA ILE A 82 7.81 17.27 -4.46
C ILE A 82 7.85 17.86 -3.06
N ILE A 83 8.68 18.89 -2.90
CA ILE A 83 8.94 19.57 -1.63
C ILE A 83 8.81 21.08 -1.79
N ALA A 84 8.33 21.77 -0.76
CA ALA A 84 8.40 23.22 -0.66
C ALA A 84 9.84 23.67 -0.32
N THR A 85 10.35 24.65 -1.08
CA THR A 85 11.75 25.12 -0.95
C THR A 85 11.88 26.53 -0.37
N GLU A 86 10.78 27.23 -0.12
CA GLU A 86 10.77 28.62 0.35
C GLU A 86 11.69 28.84 1.58
N PRO A 87 12.56 29.86 1.58
CA PRO A 87 13.52 30.08 2.66
C PRO A 87 12.92 30.74 3.90
N MET A 88 11.62 31.10 3.89
CA MET A 88 10.95 31.78 4.99
C MET A 88 10.42 30.80 6.06
N LEU A 89 10.41 31.24 7.32
CA LEU A 89 9.85 30.50 8.45
C LEU A 89 8.34 30.76 8.68
N GLY A 90 7.69 31.58 7.86
CA GLY A 90 6.24 31.80 8.00
C GLY A 90 5.44 30.57 7.55
N VAL A 91 4.35 30.24 8.25
CA VAL A 91 3.39 29.22 7.79
C VAL A 91 2.44 29.82 6.75
N HIS A 92 2.81 29.71 5.48
CA HIS A 92 2.03 30.18 4.33
C HIS A 92 2.27 29.27 3.12
N VAL A 93 1.46 29.44 2.08
CA VAL A 93 1.64 28.73 0.80
C VAL A 93 3.03 29.05 0.23
N SER A 94 3.79 28.01 -0.04
CA SER A 94 5.15 28.14 -0.55
C SER A 94 5.15 28.69 -1.99
N LYS A 95 5.98 29.70 -2.29
CA LYS A 95 6.10 30.25 -3.65
C LYS A 95 7.13 29.51 -4.50
N THR A 96 7.94 28.66 -3.88
CA THR A 96 8.96 27.86 -4.56
C THR A 96 8.84 26.40 -4.15
N ALA A 97 8.93 25.51 -5.13
CA ALA A 97 8.92 24.07 -4.89
C ALA A 97 9.97 23.39 -5.78
N LYS A 98 10.39 22.20 -5.39
CA LYS A 98 11.24 21.33 -6.20
C LYS A 98 10.55 19.98 -6.36
N LEU A 99 10.35 19.57 -7.60
CA LEU A 99 9.99 18.21 -7.98
C LEU A 99 11.26 17.49 -8.44
N PHE A 100 11.49 16.28 -7.93
CA PHE A 100 12.60 15.43 -8.35
C PHE A 100 12.18 13.96 -8.31
N VAL A 101 12.91 13.12 -9.04
CA VAL A 101 12.70 11.66 -9.08
C VAL A 101 14.03 10.98 -8.78
N ILE A 102 14.00 10.01 -7.87
CA ILE A 102 15.13 9.11 -7.63
C ILE A 102 14.73 7.68 -7.99
N THR A 103 15.67 6.91 -8.49
CA THR A 103 15.54 5.50 -8.85
C THR A 103 16.52 4.66 -8.02
N GLY A 104 16.20 3.39 -7.79
CA GLY A 104 17.11 2.46 -7.13
C GLY A 104 16.65 1.01 -7.22
N PRO A 105 17.57 0.05 -7.41
CA PRO A 105 17.20 -1.37 -7.50
C PRO A 105 16.60 -1.85 -6.17
N ALA A 106 15.52 -2.61 -6.26
CA ALA A 106 14.83 -3.23 -5.14
C ALA A 106 14.81 -4.75 -5.35
N GLY A 107 15.28 -5.49 -4.33
CA GLY A 107 15.38 -6.94 -4.37
C GLY A 107 14.01 -7.65 -4.36
N ALA A 108 14.05 -8.97 -4.54
CA ALA A 108 12.88 -9.82 -4.49
C ALA A 108 12.37 -9.96 -3.04
N TYR A 109 11.20 -9.37 -2.75
CA TYR A 109 10.53 -9.50 -1.44
C TYR A 109 9.83 -10.86 -1.26
N PHE A 110 9.68 -11.68 -2.31
CA PHE A 110 8.74 -12.82 -2.35
C PHE A 110 9.38 -14.19 -2.33
N ASN A 111 10.70 -14.30 -2.19
CA ASN A 111 11.36 -15.60 -2.24
C ASN A 111 10.96 -16.52 -1.07
N THR A 112 10.25 -16.01 -0.05
CA THR A 112 9.84 -16.80 1.12
C THR A 112 8.35 -16.71 1.47
N PHE A 113 7.57 -15.77 0.91
CA PHE A 113 6.21 -15.41 1.40
C PHE A 113 6.10 -15.45 2.93
N ALA A 114 7.16 -15.04 3.62
CA ALA A 114 7.21 -15.13 5.08
C ALA A 114 6.06 -14.29 5.65
N PRO A 115 5.15 -14.89 6.43
CA PRO A 115 4.02 -14.17 6.98
C PRO A 115 4.50 -13.13 7.99
N VAL A 116 3.72 -12.06 8.11
CA VAL A 116 3.98 -10.99 9.05
C VAL A 116 3.00 -11.02 10.22
N SER A 117 3.55 -10.86 11.43
CA SER A 117 2.78 -10.66 12.66
C SER A 117 2.53 -9.18 12.91
N LEU A 118 1.34 -8.85 13.41
CA LEU A 118 0.86 -7.48 13.56
C LEU A 118 0.61 -7.11 15.02
N LEU A 119 0.99 -5.88 15.40
CA LEU A 119 0.52 -5.26 16.64
C LEU A 119 -0.74 -4.43 16.34
N ALA A 120 -1.86 -4.75 16.97
CA ALA A 120 -3.09 -3.97 16.91
C ALA A 120 -3.32 -3.29 18.27
N ASP A 121 -3.04 -1.99 18.37
CA ASP A 121 -3.18 -1.22 19.60
C ASP A 121 -3.97 0.07 19.34
N PRO A 122 -5.20 0.20 19.88
CA PRO A 122 -6.10 1.32 19.63
C PRO A 122 -5.64 2.62 20.31
N GLN A 123 -4.61 2.58 21.17
CA GLN A 123 -4.00 3.79 21.73
C GLN A 123 -3.40 4.69 20.62
N TYR A 124 -3.05 4.10 19.48
CA TYR A 124 -2.39 4.79 18.38
C TYR A 124 -3.27 4.84 17.14
N ILE A 125 -3.33 6.03 16.54
CA ILE A 125 -4.04 6.26 15.29
C ILE A 125 -3.07 6.69 14.20
N ARG A 126 -3.23 6.12 13.00
CA ARG A 126 -2.44 6.54 11.81
C ARG A 126 -2.99 7.81 11.20
N ALA A 127 -4.32 7.90 11.14
CA ALA A 127 -5.05 8.95 10.48
C ALA A 127 -6.46 9.06 11.08
N ALA A 128 -7.08 10.23 10.93
CA ALA A 128 -8.42 10.53 11.41
C ALA A 128 -9.25 11.20 10.30
N LYS A 129 -10.59 11.08 10.40
CA LYS A 129 -11.54 11.73 9.48
C LYS A 129 -11.28 13.25 9.45
N GLY A 130 -11.30 13.83 8.24
CA GLY A 130 -10.93 15.23 8.01
C GLY A 130 -9.42 15.50 7.94
N GLY A 131 -8.58 14.52 8.28
CA GLY A 131 -7.12 14.61 8.21
C GLY A 131 -6.55 14.46 6.79
N VAL A 132 -5.35 13.89 6.70
CA VAL A 132 -4.62 13.71 5.42
C VAL A 132 -4.19 12.27 5.14
N GLY A 133 -4.78 11.29 5.82
CA GLY A 133 -4.41 9.86 5.70
C GLY A 133 -4.55 9.27 4.30
N ALA A 134 -5.50 9.79 3.50
CA ALA A 134 -5.70 9.40 2.10
C ALA A 134 -4.71 10.02 1.10
N PHE A 135 -3.78 10.86 1.56
CA PHE A 135 -2.77 11.52 0.72
C PHE A 135 -1.37 11.02 1.05
N LYS A 136 -0.48 10.97 0.05
CA LYS A 136 0.86 10.40 0.22
C LYS A 136 1.89 11.44 0.70
N MET A 137 1.55 12.11 1.80
CA MET A 137 2.34 13.19 2.40
C MET A 137 3.32 12.66 3.44
N GLY A 138 4.51 13.27 3.56
CA GLY A 138 5.57 12.81 4.47
C GLY A 138 5.14 12.76 5.95
N CYS A 139 4.30 13.72 6.37
CA CYS A 139 3.78 13.82 7.74
C CYS A 139 2.97 12.59 8.20
N ASN A 140 2.43 11.78 7.28
CA ASN A 140 1.69 10.56 7.61
C ASN A 140 2.60 9.38 8.00
N TYR A 141 3.92 9.50 7.81
CA TYR A 141 4.87 8.40 7.98
C TYR A 141 5.77 8.61 9.19
N ALA A 142 6.28 9.82 9.41
CA ALA A 142 7.23 10.07 10.50
C ALA A 142 6.71 9.65 11.89
N PRO A 143 5.43 9.92 12.27
CA PRO A 143 4.90 9.47 13.57
C PRO A 143 4.79 7.95 13.72
N THR A 144 4.80 7.21 12.61
CA THR A 144 4.66 5.74 12.62
C THR A 144 5.94 5.01 12.99
N LEU A 145 7.10 5.67 12.87
CA LEU A 145 8.41 5.02 13.04
C LEU A 145 8.62 4.48 14.46
N MET A 146 8.26 5.28 15.47
CA MET A 146 8.34 4.85 16.87
C MET A 146 7.47 3.62 17.14
N LEU A 147 6.29 3.54 16.51
CA LEU A 147 5.38 2.41 16.66
C LEU A 147 5.86 1.16 15.93
N GLY A 148 6.65 1.31 14.88
CA GLY A 148 7.39 0.20 14.29
C GLY A 148 8.33 -0.46 15.31
N GLU A 149 9.04 0.33 16.12
CA GLU A 149 9.91 -0.20 17.18
C GLU A 149 9.11 -0.82 18.33
N VAL A 150 7.97 -0.24 18.72
CA VAL A 150 7.07 -0.85 19.71
C VAL A 150 6.53 -2.20 19.24
N ALA A 151 6.11 -2.29 17.97
CA ALA A 151 5.67 -3.56 17.37
C ALA A 151 6.80 -4.60 17.42
N LYS A 152 8.01 -4.20 17.03
CA LYS A 152 9.20 -5.07 17.06
C LYS A 152 9.52 -5.57 18.47
N GLN A 153 9.46 -4.70 19.48
CA GLN A 153 9.68 -5.08 20.89
C GLN A 153 8.65 -6.11 21.38
N LYS A 154 7.43 -6.10 20.81
CA LYS A 154 6.38 -7.10 21.07
C LYS A 154 6.43 -8.32 20.13
N GLY A 155 7.53 -8.51 19.39
CA GLY A 155 7.68 -9.61 18.43
C GLY A 155 6.75 -9.51 17.22
N CYS A 156 6.27 -8.32 16.91
CA CYS A 156 5.45 -8.02 15.74
C CYS A 156 6.30 -7.38 14.63
N HIS A 157 6.00 -7.71 13.38
CA HIS A 157 6.71 -7.18 12.21
C HIS A 157 6.15 -5.84 11.75
N GLN A 158 4.84 -5.63 11.93
CA GLN A 158 4.13 -4.44 11.46
C GLN A 158 3.04 -4.03 12.46
N VAL A 159 2.46 -2.85 12.26
CA VAL A 159 1.30 -2.35 13.02
C VAL A 159 0.02 -2.56 12.20
N LEU A 160 -1.02 -3.10 12.81
CA LEU A 160 -2.39 -3.04 12.28
C LEU A 160 -3.04 -1.75 12.81
N TRP A 161 -3.31 -0.82 11.92
CA TRP A 161 -3.88 0.47 12.28
C TRP A 161 -5.37 0.36 12.57
N LEU A 162 -5.77 0.83 13.74
CA LEU A 162 -7.15 0.90 14.19
C LEU A 162 -7.65 2.34 14.18
N ALA A 163 -8.94 2.55 13.90
CA ALA A 163 -9.54 3.88 13.87
C ALA A 163 -10.87 3.93 14.63
N GLY A 164 -11.06 5.02 15.37
CA GLY A 164 -12.29 5.30 16.11
C GLY A 164 -12.51 4.41 17.34
N PRO A 165 -13.51 4.74 18.17
CA PRO A 165 -13.85 3.94 19.35
C PRO A 165 -14.35 2.53 19.00
N GLU A 166 -14.88 2.33 17.80
CA GLU A 166 -15.29 1.02 17.29
C GLU A 166 -14.10 0.15 16.83
N GLN A 167 -12.90 0.73 16.76
CA GLN A 167 -11.67 0.06 16.36
C GLN A 167 -11.77 -0.57 14.97
N TYR A 168 -12.14 0.27 13.99
CA TYR A 168 -12.15 -0.10 12.58
C TYR A 168 -10.75 -0.49 12.11
N VAL A 169 -10.66 -1.61 11.41
CA VAL A 169 -9.41 -2.08 10.79
C VAL A 169 -9.16 -1.27 9.53
N THR A 170 -7.99 -0.62 9.44
CA THR A 170 -7.69 0.33 8.35
C THR A 170 -6.58 -0.15 7.42
N GLU A 171 -5.35 -0.24 7.92
CA GLU A 171 -4.15 -0.52 7.12
C GLU A 171 -3.13 -1.33 7.93
N VAL A 172 -2.17 -1.95 7.24
CA VAL A 172 -1.06 -2.73 7.84
C VAL A 172 0.25 -2.03 7.51
N GLY A 173 0.84 -1.36 8.50
CA GLY A 173 2.03 -0.52 8.28
C GLY A 173 1.77 0.54 7.22
N ALA A 174 2.41 0.43 6.06
CA ALA A 174 2.21 1.30 4.89
C ALA A 174 1.44 0.62 3.73
N MET A 175 0.66 -0.42 4.04
CA MET A 175 -0.07 -1.25 3.09
C MET A 175 -1.58 -1.22 3.38
N ASN A 176 -2.38 -1.36 2.34
CA ASN A 176 -3.80 -1.66 2.53
C ASN A 176 -3.96 -3.09 3.07
N VAL A 177 -5.11 -3.42 3.67
CA VAL A 177 -5.38 -4.75 4.24
C VAL A 177 -6.61 -5.37 3.62
N PHE A 178 -6.52 -6.68 3.38
CA PHE A 178 -7.61 -7.50 2.88
C PHE A 178 -7.84 -8.69 3.81
N MET A 179 -9.10 -9.11 3.90
CA MET A 179 -9.51 -10.35 4.54
C MET A 179 -10.38 -11.15 3.56
N TYR A 180 -10.01 -12.41 3.33
CA TYR A 180 -10.85 -13.37 2.61
C TYR A 180 -11.48 -14.32 3.64
N TRP A 181 -12.80 -14.38 3.67
CA TRP A 181 -13.55 -15.02 4.74
C TRP A 181 -14.96 -15.44 4.30
N LYS A 182 -15.65 -16.18 5.16
CA LYS A 182 -17.08 -16.44 5.08
C LYS A 182 -17.84 -15.39 5.89
N ASN A 183 -18.61 -14.54 5.22
CA ASN A 183 -19.36 -13.47 5.87
C ASN A 183 -20.53 -14.01 6.72
N GLU A 184 -21.25 -13.12 7.42
CA GLU A 184 -22.37 -13.49 8.30
C GLU A 184 -23.55 -14.15 7.56
N ARG A 185 -23.62 -14.00 6.23
CA ARG A 185 -24.64 -14.63 5.38
C ARG A 185 -24.21 -15.99 4.85
N GLY A 186 -23.01 -16.46 5.21
CA GLY A 186 -22.46 -17.73 4.74
C GLY A 186 -21.80 -17.67 3.36
N GLU A 187 -21.63 -16.48 2.79
CA GLU A 187 -21.04 -16.25 1.47
C GLU A 187 -19.52 -16.06 1.60
N ASP A 188 -18.76 -16.63 0.68
CA ASP A 188 -17.33 -16.31 0.57
C ASP A 188 -17.18 -14.86 0.09
N GLU A 189 -16.33 -14.09 0.75
CA GLU A 189 -16.17 -12.65 0.53
C GLU A 189 -14.71 -12.23 0.69
N LEU A 190 -14.22 -11.39 -0.22
CA LEU A 190 -13.02 -10.59 -0.05
C LEU A 190 -13.44 -9.19 0.40
N ILE A 191 -13.01 -8.78 1.58
CA ILE A 191 -13.31 -7.46 2.16
C ILE A 191 -12.04 -6.63 2.39
N THR A 192 -12.15 -5.33 2.15
CA THR A 192 -11.16 -4.29 2.51
C THR A 192 -11.90 -3.06 3.02
N ALA A 193 -11.25 -2.25 3.86
CA ALA A 193 -11.79 -0.97 4.33
C ALA A 193 -12.17 -0.04 3.15
N SER A 194 -13.23 0.75 3.34
CA SER A 194 -13.70 1.72 2.35
C SER A 194 -12.78 2.94 2.28
N LEU A 195 -12.79 3.64 1.15
CA LEU A 195 -12.09 4.92 0.98
C LEU A 195 -12.93 6.11 1.49
N ASP A 196 -14.22 5.91 1.79
CA ASP A 196 -15.18 6.99 2.08
C ASP A 196 -14.83 7.81 3.32
N SER A 197 -14.17 7.19 4.30
CA SER A 197 -13.74 7.86 5.53
C SER A 197 -12.59 8.86 5.31
N GLY A 198 -11.88 8.78 4.17
CA GLY A 198 -10.72 9.61 3.86
C GLY A 198 -9.47 9.32 4.69
N ILE A 199 -9.45 8.22 5.46
CA ILE A 199 -8.30 7.83 6.30
C ILE A 199 -7.43 6.74 5.66
N ILE A 200 -7.92 6.05 4.63
CA ILE A 200 -7.22 4.99 3.91
C ILE A 200 -6.47 5.57 2.71
N LEU A 201 -5.21 5.18 2.51
CA LEU A 201 -4.49 5.57 1.30
C LEU A 201 -5.03 4.75 0.10
N PRO A 202 -5.47 5.38 -1.01
CA PRO A 202 -5.95 4.65 -2.18
C PRO A 202 -4.78 4.00 -2.92
N GLY A 203 -4.40 2.79 -2.51
CA GLY A 203 -3.29 2.02 -3.07
C GLY A 203 -3.55 1.54 -4.50
N VAL A 204 -2.52 1.61 -5.36
CA VAL A 204 -2.59 1.07 -6.74
C VAL A 204 -2.73 -0.45 -6.72
N THR A 205 -2.02 -1.12 -5.80
CA THR A 205 -2.16 -2.57 -5.62
C THR A 205 -3.53 -2.95 -5.07
N ARG A 206 -4.06 -2.21 -4.09
CA ARG A 206 -5.45 -2.39 -3.60
C ARG A 206 -6.46 -2.34 -4.74
N GLN A 207 -6.39 -1.29 -5.56
CA GLN A 207 -7.27 -1.12 -6.70
C GLN A 207 -7.15 -2.29 -7.70
N SER A 208 -5.93 -2.75 -7.96
CA SER A 208 -5.66 -3.87 -8.87
C SER A 208 -6.20 -5.20 -8.33
N ILE A 209 -6.07 -5.46 -7.02
CA ILE A 209 -6.62 -6.65 -6.37
C ILE A 209 -8.14 -6.65 -6.44
N LEU A 210 -8.79 -5.51 -6.20
CA LEU A 210 -10.25 -5.40 -6.31
C LEU A 210 -10.75 -5.68 -7.74
N GLU A 211 -10.08 -5.12 -8.75
CA GLU A 211 -10.40 -5.39 -10.16
C GLU A 211 -10.24 -6.88 -10.51
N LEU A 212 -9.07 -7.47 -10.20
CA LEU A 212 -8.80 -8.89 -10.47
C LEU A 212 -9.72 -9.84 -9.71
N SER A 213 -10.01 -9.56 -8.44
CA SER A 213 -10.89 -10.41 -7.64
C SER A 213 -12.32 -10.42 -8.17
N ARG A 214 -12.81 -9.29 -8.70
CA ARG A 214 -14.12 -9.22 -9.38
C ARG A 214 -14.11 -9.99 -10.69
N GLU A 215 -13.02 -9.96 -11.45
CA GLU A 215 -12.84 -10.72 -12.68
C GLU A 215 -12.75 -12.24 -12.43
N ILE A 216 -12.05 -12.64 -11.37
CA ILE A 216 -11.93 -14.05 -10.96
C ILE A 216 -13.32 -14.64 -10.64
N GLY A 217 -14.16 -13.89 -9.93
CA GLY A 217 -15.52 -14.29 -9.59
C GLY A 217 -15.61 -15.48 -8.62
N GLY A 218 -16.84 -15.90 -8.31
CA GLY A 218 -17.13 -17.00 -7.40
C GLY A 218 -17.20 -16.63 -5.91
N PHE A 219 -16.98 -15.36 -5.57
CA PHE A 219 -17.11 -14.81 -4.22
C PHE A 219 -17.45 -13.32 -4.30
N LYS A 220 -17.92 -12.76 -3.19
CA LYS A 220 -18.29 -11.35 -3.09
C LYS A 220 -17.04 -10.48 -2.89
N VAL A 221 -17.00 -9.29 -3.50
CA VAL A 221 -15.90 -8.33 -3.30
C VAL A 221 -16.47 -7.03 -2.73
N THR A 222 -16.13 -6.73 -1.48
CA THR A 222 -16.75 -5.65 -0.71
C THR A 222 -15.71 -4.63 -0.25
N GLU A 223 -16.02 -3.35 -0.48
CA GLU A 223 -15.32 -2.22 0.11
C GLU A 223 -16.19 -1.67 1.25
N ARG A 224 -15.91 -2.07 2.48
CA ARG A 224 -16.66 -1.68 3.69
C ARG A 224 -15.74 -1.70 4.89
N ASP A 225 -15.93 -0.74 5.78
CA ASP A 225 -15.25 -0.71 7.08
C ASP A 225 -15.72 -1.90 7.94
N PHE A 226 -14.77 -2.62 8.53
CA PHE A 226 -15.00 -3.72 9.47
C PHE A 226 -14.16 -3.50 10.73
N THR A 227 -14.58 -4.09 11.85
CA THR A 227 -14.01 -3.80 13.18
C THR A 227 -13.17 -4.95 13.70
N MET A 228 -12.31 -4.67 14.71
CA MET A 228 -11.64 -5.73 15.47
C MET A 228 -12.63 -6.71 16.10
N LYS A 229 -13.81 -6.24 16.54
CA LYS A 229 -14.86 -7.12 17.08
C LYS A 229 -15.35 -8.12 16.03
N GLU A 230 -15.57 -7.66 14.81
CA GLU A 230 -16.00 -8.48 13.67
C GLU A 230 -14.91 -9.50 13.30
N LEU A 231 -13.66 -9.05 13.17
CA LEU A 231 -12.51 -9.88 12.87
C LEU A 231 -12.30 -10.96 13.95
N THR A 232 -12.25 -10.58 15.23
CA THR A 232 -12.05 -11.53 16.34
C THR A 232 -13.16 -12.56 16.40
N LYS A 233 -14.42 -12.16 16.16
CA LYS A 233 -15.54 -13.09 16.06
C LYS A 233 -15.34 -14.07 14.90
N ALA A 234 -15.01 -13.58 13.72
CA ALA A 234 -14.78 -14.42 12.54
C ALA A 234 -13.64 -15.42 12.72
N VAL A 235 -12.53 -15.01 13.36
CA VAL A 235 -11.41 -15.89 13.69
C VAL A 235 -11.86 -17.00 14.65
N LYS A 236 -12.55 -16.64 15.74
CA LYS A 236 -13.05 -17.62 16.73
C LYS A 236 -14.08 -18.61 16.15
N GLU A 237 -14.84 -18.17 15.16
CA GLU A 237 -15.82 -19.00 14.44
C GLU A 237 -15.22 -19.76 13.25
N ASN A 238 -13.89 -19.71 13.05
CA ASN A 238 -13.18 -20.34 11.92
C ASN A 238 -13.74 -19.91 10.54
N ARG A 239 -14.17 -18.65 10.42
CA ARG A 239 -14.72 -18.08 9.18
C ARG A 239 -13.68 -17.33 8.35
N VAL A 240 -12.53 -16.97 8.91
CA VAL A 240 -11.43 -16.35 8.16
C VAL A 240 -10.67 -17.44 7.39
N TYR A 241 -10.42 -17.22 6.11
CA TYR A 241 -9.58 -18.10 5.29
C TYR A 241 -8.14 -17.60 5.25
N GLU A 242 -7.96 -16.31 4.98
CA GLU A 242 -6.64 -15.66 4.97
C GLU A 242 -6.79 -14.14 5.14
N MET A 243 -5.74 -13.50 5.64
CA MET A 243 -5.58 -12.04 5.58
C MET A 243 -4.21 -11.68 5.00
N PHE A 244 -4.15 -10.55 4.30
CA PHE A 244 -2.89 -10.08 3.72
C PHE A 244 -2.85 -8.56 3.58
N GLY A 245 -1.64 -8.01 3.68
CA GLY A 245 -1.34 -6.63 3.32
C GLY A 245 -1.12 -6.49 1.82
N ALA A 246 -1.39 -5.32 1.24
CA ALA A 246 -1.19 -5.02 -0.17
C ALA A 246 -0.53 -3.65 -0.41
N GLY A 247 0.53 -3.61 -1.22
CA GLY A 247 1.25 -2.36 -1.54
C GLY A 247 2.36 -2.53 -2.57
N THR A 248 2.90 -1.45 -3.13
CA THR A 248 3.89 -1.50 -4.22
C THR A 248 5.16 -2.28 -3.84
N ALA A 249 5.61 -2.17 -2.59
CA ALA A 249 6.85 -2.81 -2.14
C ALA A 249 6.76 -4.34 -2.22
N VAL A 250 5.65 -4.90 -1.72
CA VAL A 250 5.46 -6.35 -1.55
C VAL A 250 4.36 -6.93 -2.44
N VAL A 251 3.67 -6.18 -3.28
CA VAL A 251 2.44 -6.63 -3.96
C VAL A 251 1.38 -7.11 -2.94
N VAL A 252 1.52 -8.32 -2.41
CA VAL A 252 0.81 -8.84 -1.23
C VAL A 252 1.78 -9.45 -0.20
N THR A 253 1.39 -9.43 1.08
CA THR A 253 2.13 -10.13 2.15
C THR A 253 1.14 -10.84 3.09
N PRO A 254 1.31 -12.14 3.37
CA PRO A 254 0.40 -12.87 4.24
C PRO A 254 0.53 -12.41 5.70
N ILE A 255 -0.57 -12.50 6.45
CA ILE A 255 -0.64 -12.21 7.88
C ILE A 255 -0.99 -13.52 8.60
N ASP A 256 -0.18 -13.93 9.57
CA ASP A 256 -0.39 -15.16 10.36
C ASP A 256 -0.83 -14.88 11.79
N ARG A 257 -0.61 -13.67 12.29
CA ARG A 257 -0.78 -13.35 13.71
C ARG A 257 -1.11 -11.89 13.93
N ILE A 258 -2.06 -11.62 14.81
CA ILE A 258 -2.36 -10.28 15.32
C ILE A 258 -2.30 -10.33 16.85
N LEU A 259 -1.36 -9.59 17.44
CA LEU A 259 -1.33 -9.29 18.86
C LEU A 259 -2.23 -8.08 19.11
N TYR A 260 -3.42 -8.33 19.64
CA TYR A 260 -4.43 -7.32 19.88
C TYR A 260 -4.42 -6.85 21.32
N ASN A 261 -4.08 -5.57 21.54
CA ASN A 261 -4.18 -4.91 22.83
C ASN A 261 -5.55 -4.22 22.94
N ASN A 262 -6.41 -4.69 23.85
CA ASN A 262 -7.69 -4.06 24.10
C ASN A 262 -7.79 -3.65 25.57
N GLY A 263 -7.57 -2.36 25.85
CA GLY A 263 -7.65 -1.82 27.21
C GLY A 263 -6.59 -2.40 28.15
N GLY A 264 -5.37 -2.66 27.65
CA GLY A 264 -4.26 -3.22 28.42
C GLY A 264 -4.25 -4.75 28.51
N ARG A 265 -5.26 -5.42 27.95
CA ARG A 265 -5.28 -6.88 27.82
C ARG A 265 -4.81 -7.28 26.43
N GLU A 266 -3.76 -8.08 26.37
CA GLU A 266 -3.26 -8.66 25.13
C GLU A 266 -3.97 -9.98 24.81
N GLU A 267 -4.46 -10.11 23.59
CA GLU A 267 -5.02 -11.33 23.00
C GLU A 267 -4.29 -11.63 21.69
N GLU A 268 -3.78 -12.85 21.54
CA GLU A 268 -3.20 -13.30 20.29
C GLU A 268 -4.29 -13.93 19.41
N LEU A 269 -4.49 -13.35 18.22
CA LEU A 269 -5.33 -13.91 17.17
C LEU A 269 -4.43 -14.60 16.15
N LYS A 270 -4.62 -15.91 15.98
CA LYS A 270 -3.99 -16.68 14.90
C LYS A 270 -4.82 -16.53 13.65
N ILE A 271 -4.21 -16.01 12.60
CA ILE A 271 -4.83 -15.87 11.29
C ILE A 271 -4.42 -17.08 10.45
N PRO A 272 -5.38 -17.86 9.90
CA PRO A 272 -5.04 -19.00 9.09
C PRO A 272 -4.32 -18.57 7.80
N LEU A 273 -3.36 -19.39 7.40
CA LEU A 273 -2.71 -19.31 6.11
C LEU A 273 -3.31 -20.37 5.20
N MET A 274 -3.51 -20.03 3.92
CA MET A 274 -4.05 -20.97 2.94
C MET A 274 -2.94 -21.64 2.15
N ASP A 275 -3.16 -22.91 1.82
CA ASP A 275 -2.32 -23.60 0.83
C ASP A 275 -2.32 -22.83 -0.50
N SER A 276 -1.17 -22.87 -1.18
CA SER A 276 -0.94 -22.10 -2.42
C SER A 276 -2.05 -22.25 -3.47
N GLU A 277 -2.56 -23.47 -3.67
CA GLU A 277 -3.60 -23.78 -4.66
C GLU A 277 -4.95 -23.15 -4.34
N LYS A 278 -5.26 -22.91 -3.06
CA LYS A 278 -6.55 -22.36 -2.60
C LYS A 278 -6.47 -20.90 -2.20
N SER A 279 -5.27 -20.34 -2.07
CA SER A 279 -5.05 -18.95 -1.64
C SER A 279 -5.46 -17.95 -2.70
N LEU A 280 -6.41 -17.07 -2.39
CA LEU A 280 -6.77 -15.95 -3.25
C LEU A 280 -5.63 -14.94 -3.33
N MET A 281 -4.93 -14.69 -2.22
CA MET A 281 -3.73 -13.87 -2.13
C MET A 281 -2.68 -14.30 -3.16
N GLN A 282 -2.33 -15.59 -3.22
CA GLN A 282 -1.34 -16.08 -4.18
C GLN A 282 -1.83 -16.01 -5.63
N ARG A 283 -3.13 -16.24 -5.88
CA ARG A 283 -3.73 -16.08 -7.21
C ARG A 283 -3.64 -14.63 -7.70
N VAL A 284 -3.99 -13.65 -6.87
CA VAL A 284 -3.88 -12.22 -7.25
C VAL A 284 -2.43 -11.77 -7.36
N PHE A 285 -1.54 -12.28 -6.50
CA PHE A 285 -0.10 -12.04 -6.63
C PHE A 285 0.43 -12.54 -7.97
N LYS A 286 0.11 -13.78 -8.34
CA LYS A 286 0.53 -14.37 -9.60
C LYS A 286 0.00 -13.56 -10.78
N ALA A 287 -1.29 -13.22 -10.78
CA ALA A 287 -1.87 -12.40 -11.83
C ALA A 287 -1.18 -11.04 -11.99
N ILE A 288 -0.95 -10.32 -10.89
CA ILE A 288 -0.28 -9.01 -10.91
C ILE A 288 1.16 -9.14 -11.40
N THR A 289 1.91 -10.11 -10.87
CA THR A 289 3.32 -10.29 -11.26
C THR A 289 3.46 -10.80 -12.69
N ASP A 290 2.56 -11.64 -13.17
CA ASP A 290 2.55 -12.07 -14.58
C ASP A 290 2.36 -10.87 -15.52
N ILE A 291 1.51 -9.90 -15.15
CA ILE A 291 1.36 -8.65 -15.89
C ILE A 291 2.63 -7.79 -15.82
N GLN A 292 3.18 -7.61 -14.61
CA GLN A 292 4.37 -6.78 -14.38
C GLN A 292 5.59 -7.28 -15.17
N PHE A 293 5.81 -8.60 -15.20
CA PHE A 293 6.93 -9.24 -15.87
C PHE A 293 6.64 -9.69 -17.32
N GLY A 294 5.48 -9.30 -17.88
CA GLY A 294 5.15 -9.58 -19.28
C GLY A 294 4.76 -11.03 -19.61
N ARG A 295 4.51 -11.88 -18.62
CA ARG A 295 4.00 -13.25 -18.80
C ARG A 295 2.51 -13.29 -19.16
N ALA A 296 1.76 -12.24 -18.82
CA ALA A 296 0.37 -12.04 -19.21
C ALA A 296 0.16 -10.63 -19.77
N SER A 297 -0.57 -10.53 -20.89
CA SER A 297 -0.85 -9.24 -21.53
C SER A 297 -2.00 -8.53 -20.83
N ARG A 298 -1.77 -7.29 -20.40
CA ARG A 298 -2.80 -6.35 -19.93
C ARG A 298 -2.38 -4.91 -20.24
N PRO A 299 -2.46 -4.50 -21.53
CA PRO A 299 -1.88 -3.23 -21.99
C PRO A 299 -2.36 -1.99 -21.22
N GLN A 300 -3.60 -2.00 -20.74
CA GLN A 300 -4.19 -0.92 -19.94
C GLN A 300 -3.57 -0.77 -18.54
N TRP A 301 -2.74 -1.72 -18.10
CA TRP A 301 -2.06 -1.70 -16.80
C TRP A 301 -0.54 -1.55 -16.90
N THR A 302 0.03 -1.63 -18.10
CA THR A 302 1.47 -1.57 -18.29
C THR A 302 1.84 -0.50 -19.30
N VAL A 303 2.81 0.33 -18.96
CA VAL A 303 3.43 1.27 -19.90
C VAL A 303 4.84 0.78 -20.20
N GLU A 304 5.11 0.46 -21.45
CA GLU A 304 6.46 0.09 -21.90
C GLU A 304 7.38 1.32 -21.86
N ILE A 305 8.61 1.11 -21.38
CA ILE A 305 9.69 2.09 -21.38
C ILE A 305 10.38 2.06 -22.73
#